data_AF-A0A2D4JC34-F1
#
_entry.id   AF-A0A2D4JC34-F1
#
_cell.length_a   1.000
_cell.length_b   1.000
_cell.length_c   1.000
_cell.angle_alpha   90.00
_cell.angle_beta   90.00
_cell.angle_gamma   90.00
#
_symmetry.space_group_name_H-M   'P 1'
#
loop_
_entity.id
_entity.type
_entity.pdbx_description
1 polymer ?
#
loop_
_entity_poly.entity_id
_entity_poly.type
_entity_poly.pdbx_seq_one_letter_code
_entity_poly.pdbx_strand_id
1 'polypeptide(L)'
;VHGGQVNLDMEDHQEQEYVRPRLKFKAFSGEGQKLGSLTPEIVSTPSSPEEENKPFLDATVPIDATVPTTKIQIRLADGSRLIQRFNQTHRITDIRNFIVQSRPLFATTDFVLLTTFPHKELTDESLTLQESDILNT
;
A
#
# COMPACT_ATOMS: atom_id res chain seq x y z
N VAL A 1 -53.61 -18.07 -25.87
CA VAL A 1 -52.49 -17.66 -24.99
C VAL A 1 -52.97 -17.83 -23.57
N HIS A 2 -52.56 -18.90 -22.88
CA HIS A 2 -53.07 -19.19 -21.53
C HIS A 2 -52.18 -18.45 -20.53
N GLY A 3 -52.71 -17.38 -19.92
CA GLY A 3 -52.02 -16.65 -18.87
C GLY A 3 -51.92 -17.52 -17.62
N GLY A 4 -50.69 -17.93 -17.27
CA GLY A 4 -50.43 -18.68 -16.04
C GLY A 4 -50.79 -17.82 -14.84
N GLN A 5 -51.76 -18.27 -14.04
CA GLN A 5 -52.04 -17.68 -12.74
C GLN A 5 -50.88 -18.01 -11.79
N VAL A 6 -50.34 -16.98 -11.15
CA VAL A 6 -49.25 -17.07 -10.18
C VAL A 6 -49.85 -16.83 -8.81
N ASN A 7 -49.76 -17.79 -7.91
CA ASN A 7 -50.16 -17.61 -6.52
C ASN A 7 -48.99 -16.96 -5.77
N LEU A 8 -49.25 -15.80 -5.16
CA LEU A 8 -48.33 -15.15 -4.24
C LEU A 8 -48.91 -15.22 -2.83
N ASP A 9 -48.22 -15.92 -1.95
CA ASP A 9 -48.42 -15.82 -0.51
C ASP A 9 -47.36 -14.87 0.05
N MET A 10 -47.80 -13.84 0.76
CA MET A 10 -46.94 -12.83 1.37
C MET A 10 -47.14 -12.87 2.89
N GLU A 11 -46.08 -13.18 3.63
CA GLU A 11 -46.06 -13.08 5.09
C GLU A 11 -45.43 -11.75 5.50
N ASP A 12 -46.15 -10.99 6.32
CA ASP A 12 -45.69 -9.70 6.83
C ASP A 12 -44.94 -9.89 8.15
N HIS A 13 -43.64 -9.62 8.14
CA HIS A 13 -42.74 -9.75 9.29
C HIS A 13 -42.24 -8.39 9.80
N GLN A 14 -42.97 -7.30 9.54
CA GLN A 14 -42.55 -5.95 9.91
C GLN A 14 -42.33 -5.71 11.42
N GLU A 15 -43.03 -6.45 12.28
CA GLU A 15 -42.89 -6.33 13.74
C GLU A 15 -41.84 -7.26 14.36
N GLN A 16 -41.21 -8.12 13.56
CA GLN A 16 -40.18 -9.03 14.04
C GLN A 16 -38.82 -8.31 14.07
N GLU A 17 -38.16 -8.32 15.23
CA GLU A 17 -36.80 -7.80 15.35
C GLU A 17 -35.84 -8.61 14.45
N TYR A 18 -35.20 -7.95 13.49
CA TYR A 18 -34.34 -8.61 12.52
C TYR A 18 -33.11 -9.22 13.19
N VAL A 19 -33.09 -10.55 13.29
CA VAL A 19 -31.91 -11.29 13.76
C VAL A 19 -31.04 -11.64 12.56
N ARG A 20 -29.90 -10.96 12.40
CA ARG A 20 -28.92 -11.28 11.37
C ARG A 20 -28.51 -12.77 11.51
N PRO A 21 -28.70 -13.62 10.48
CA PRO A 21 -28.23 -14.99 10.53
C PRO A 21 -26.74 -15.04 10.87
N ARG A 22 -26.37 -15.83 11.87
CA ARG A 22 -24.97 -15.96 12.28
C ARG A 22 -24.16 -16.51 11.10
N LEU A 23 -23.22 -15.71 10.62
CA LEU A 23 -22.27 -16.14 9.59
C LEU A 23 -21.52 -17.35 10.13
N LYS A 24 -21.64 -18.49 9.44
CA LYS A 24 -20.91 -19.70 9.81
C LYS A 24 -19.42 -19.41 9.61
N PHE A 25 -18.65 -19.46 10.69
CA PHE A 25 -17.21 -19.26 10.64
C PHE A 25 -16.57 -20.32 9.74
N LYS A 26 -15.87 -19.87 8.68
CA LYS A 26 -15.12 -20.73 7.77
C LYS A 26 -13.63 -20.44 8.00
N ALA A 27 -13.00 -21.26 8.83
CA ALA A 27 -11.62 -21.06 9.30
C ALA A 27 -10.57 -21.03 8.17
N PHE A 28 -10.84 -21.74 7.07
CA PHE A 28 -10.00 -21.77 5.89
C PHE A 28 -10.88 -21.66 4.66
N SER A 29 -10.76 -20.53 3.96
CA SER A 29 -11.36 -20.30 2.66
C SER A 29 -10.28 -19.79 1.71
N GLY A 30 -10.24 -20.36 0.51
CA GLY A 30 -9.25 -20.03 -0.50
C GLY A 30 -9.21 -21.13 -1.55
N GLU A 31 -8.78 -20.80 -2.76
CA GLU A 31 -8.52 -21.77 -3.82
C GLU A 31 -7.05 -22.19 -3.77
N GLY A 32 -6.76 -23.48 -3.95
CA GLY A 32 -5.38 -24.00 -3.88
C GLY A 32 -4.64 -23.80 -5.21
N GLN A 33 -3.54 -23.05 -5.20
CA GLN A 33 -2.72 -22.86 -6.40
C GLN A 33 -1.61 -23.92 -6.46
N LYS A 34 -1.63 -24.78 -7.48
CA LYS A 34 -0.60 -25.81 -7.70
C LYS A 34 0.67 -25.18 -8.28
N LEU A 35 1.81 -25.35 -7.61
CA LEU A 35 3.11 -24.87 -8.07
C LEU A 35 3.70 -25.90 -9.05
N GLY A 36 3.46 -25.70 -10.35
CA GLY A 36 3.96 -26.63 -11.38
C GLY A 36 3.55 -26.37 -12.83
N SER A 37 2.78 -25.33 -13.14
CA SER A 37 2.49 -24.93 -14.53
C SER A 37 3.50 -23.88 -15.03
N LEU A 38 4.08 -24.11 -16.20
CA LEU A 38 5.17 -23.30 -16.80
C LEU A 38 4.73 -21.94 -17.35
N THR A 39 3.49 -21.52 -17.14
CA THR A 39 2.98 -20.22 -17.58
C THR A 39 2.10 -19.62 -16.49
N PRO A 40 2.50 -18.49 -15.85
CA PRO A 40 1.62 -17.77 -14.94
C PRO A 40 0.53 -17.07 -15.77
N GLU A 41 -0.72 -17.45 -15.56
CA GLU A 41 -1.87 -16.69 -16.04
C GLU A 41 -2.04 -15.48 -15.12
N ILE A 42 -1.83 -14.28 -15.66
CA ILE A 42 -1.92 -13.01 -14.91
C ILE A 42 -3.40 -12.68 -14.76
N VAL A 43 -4.00 -13.13 -13.65
CA VAL A 43 -5.34 -12.69 -13.25
C VAL A 43 -5.19 -11.43 -12.41
N SER A 44 -5.50 -10.29 -13.02
CA SER A 44 -5.56 -8.99 -12.34
C SER A 44 -6.70 -8.99 -11.32
N THR A 45 -6.39 -9.26 -10.06
CA THR A 45 -7.32 -8.96 -8.95
C THR A 45 -7.23 -7.45 -8.67
N PRO A 46 -8.37 -6.73 -8.54
CA PRO A 46 -8.33 -5.37 -8.02
C PRO A 46 -7.87 -5.44 -6.57
N SER A 47 -6.63 -5.02 -6.32
CA SER A 47 -6.09 -4.84 -4.99
C SER A 47 -7.03 -3.91 -4.21
N SER A 48 -7.70 -4.46 -3.20
CA SER A 48 -8.26 -3.63 -2.13
C SER A 48 -7.11 -2.81 -1.52
N PRO A 49 -7.27 -1.51 -1.26
CA PRO A 49 -6.31 -0.78 -0.44
C PRO A 49 -6.52 -1.27 0.99
N GLU A 50 -5.86 -2.36 1.34
CA GLU A 50 -5.49 -2.61 2.73
C GLU A 50 -4.48 -1.51 3.07
N GLU A 51 -5.01 -0.35 3.46
CA GLU A 51 -4.27 0.64 4.22
C GLU A 51 -3.70 -0.08 5.43
N GLU A 52 -2.43 -0.43 5.32
CA GLU A 52 -1.60 -0.96 6.39
C GLU A 52 -1.48 0.16 7.44
N ASN A 53 -2.49 0.22 8.31
CA ASN A 53 -2.60 1.08 9.48
C ASN A 53 -1.59 0.60 10.53
N LYS A 54 -0.29 0.66 10.21
CA LYS A 54 0.73 0.75 11.26
C LYS A 54 0.78 2.22 11.68
N PRO A 55 1.00 2.53 12.97
CA PRO A 55 1.24 3.89 13.42
C PRO A 55 2.61 4.32 12.88
N PHE A 56 2.65 4.76 11.64
CA PHE A 56 3.70 5.63 11.18
C PHE A 56 3.39 6.97 11.81
N LEU A 57 4.37 7.55 12.50
CA LEU A 57 4.26 8.95 12.90
C LEU A 57 4.12 9.73 11.60
N ASP A 58 3.11 10.61 11.50
CA ASP A 58 2.82 11.44 10.33
C ASP A 58 3.97 12.45 10.10
N ALA A 59 5.13 11.94 9.69
CA ALA A 59 6.31 12.71 9.35
C ALA A 59 5.97 13.48 8.07
N THR A 60 5.56 14.72 8.21
CA THR A 60 5.20 15.56 7.07
C THR A 60 6.44 16.22 6.52
N VAL A 61 6.72 15.96 5.24
CA VAL A 61 7.74 16.69 4.48
C VAL A 61 7.08 17.95 3.90
N PRO A 62 7.67 19.15 4.07
CA PRO A 62 7.13 20.37 3.47
C PRO A 62 7.29 20.32 1.95
N ILE A 63 6.17 20.21 1.24
CA ILE A 63 6.11 20.15 -0.23
C ILE A 63 5.71 21.53 -0.75
N ASP A 64 6.34 21.95 -1.84
CA ASP A 64 6.01 23.19 -2.53
C ASP A 64 5.34 22.82 -3.86
N ALA A 65 4.08 23.21 -4.02
CA ALA A 65 3.30 22.90 -5.21
C ALA A 65 3.77 23.67 -6.46
N THR A 66 4.63 24.67 -6.31
CA THR A 66 5.18 25.46 -7.43
C THR A 66 6.39 24.78 -8.10
N VAL A 67 7.01 23.82 -7.41
CA VAL A 67 8.19 23.07 -7.87
C VAL A 67 7.74 21.67 -8.30
N PRO A 68 8.36 21.04 -9.33
CA PRO A 68 8.03 19.67 -9.69
C PRO A 68 8.23 18.71 -8.51
N THR A 69 7.17 17.95 -8.20
CA THR A 69 7.17 16.92 -7.17
C THR A 69 7.38 15.54 -7.76
N THR A 70 8.08 14.68 -7.04
CA THR A 70 8.26 13.26 -7.33
C THR A 70 7.70 12.41 -6.19
N LYS A 71 7.16 11.24 -6.53
CA LYS A 71 6.68 10.26 -5.54
C LYS A 71 7.77 9.20 -5.37
N ILE A 72 8.20 8.98 -4.13
CA ILE A 72 9.22 7.98 -3.81
C ILE A 72 8.60 6.89 -2.94
N GLN A 73 8.84 5.64 -3.33
CA GLN A 73 8.51 4.46 -2.56
C GLN A 73 9.77 3.91 -1.88
N ILE A 74 9.79 3.96 -0.55
CA ILE A 74 10.89 3.49 0.27
C ILE A 74 10.50 2.12 0.83
N ARG A 75 11.38 1.14 0.63
CA ARG A 75 11.22 -0.20 1.21
C ARG A 75 12.16 -0.36 2.39
N LEU A 76 11.60 -0.61 3.56
CA LEU A 76 12.37 -0.76 4.79
C LEU A 76 12.80 -2.22 5.00
N ALA A 77 13.85 -2.41 5.79
CA ALA A 77 14.40 -3.74 6.11
C ALA A 77 13.43 -4.61 6.94
N ASP A 78 12.47 -4.00 7.63
CA ASP A 78 11.39 -4.68 8.35
C ASP A 78 10.29 -5.23 7.41
N GLY A 79 10.44 -5.01 6.09
CA GLY A 79 9.50 -5.43 5.05
C GLY A 79 8.37 -4.44 4.78
N SER A 80 8.23 -3.40 5.61
CA SER A 80 7.22 -2.36 5.42
C SER A 80 7.59 -1.41 4.28
N ARG A 81 6.57 -0.70 3.79
CA ARG A 81 6.69 0.26 2.68
C ARG A 81 6.27 1.64 3.17
N LEU A 82 7.09 2.64 2.87
CA LEU A 82 6.78 4.05 3.08
C LEU A 82 6.62 4.70 1.71
N ILE A 83 5.58 5.50 1.53
CA ILE A 83 5.32 6.21 0.29
C ILE A 83 5.18 7.68 0.62
N GLN A 84 6.05 8.52 0.04
CA GLN A 84 6.06 9.95 0.31
C GLN A 84 6.31 10.74 -0.96
N ARG A 85 5.70 11.93 -1.04
CA ARG A 85 5.97 12.90 -2.10
C ARG A 85 7.06 13.88 -1.65
N PHE A 86 7.98 14.18 -2.54
CA PHE A 86 9.06 15.12 -2.33
C PHE A 86 9.15 16.07 -3.53
N ASN A 87 9.53 17.32 -3.33
CA ASN A 87 10.05 18.18 -4.39
C ASN A 87 11.37 17.62 -4.94
N GLN A 88 11.63 17.76 -6.24
CA GLN A 88 12.88 17.33 -6.89
C GLN A 88 14.14 18.03 -6.32
N THR A 89 13.97 19.18 -5.67
CA THR A 89 15.03 19.97 -5.02
C THR A 89 15.43 19.46 -3.64
N HIS A 90 14.69 18.51 -3.05
CA HIS A 90 15.08 17.91 -1.77
C HIS A 90 16.35 17.10 -1.90
N ARG A 91 16.99 16.88 -0.74
CA ARG A 91 18.22 16.10 -0.64
C ARG A 91 17.94 14.69 -0.14
N ILE A 92 18.90 13.81 -0.37
CA ILE A 92 18.85 12.43 0.16
C ILE A 92 18.84 12.43 1.70
N THR A 93 19.52 13.40 2.34
CA THR A 93 19.41 13.66 3.79
C THR A 93 17.96 13.84 4.27
N ASP A 94 17.11 14.52 3.49
CA ASP A 94 15.70 14.73 3.85
C ASP A 94 14.93 13.40 3.88
N ILE A 95 15.25 12.48 2.96
CA ILE A 95 14.69 11.12 2.94
C ILE A 95 15.12 10.35 4.19
N ARG A 96 16.40 10.40 4.55
CA ARG A 96 16.92 9.76 5.78
C ARG A 96 16.18 10.31 7.00
N ASN A 97 16.04 11.62 7.10
CA ASN A 97 15.31 12.27 8.19
C ASN A 97 13.84 11.84 8.24
N PHE A 98 13.17 11.75 7.09
CA PHE A 98 11.79 11.26 7.00
C PHE A 98 11.66 9.81 7.51
N ILE A 99 12.59 8.92 7.17
CA ILE A 99 12.60 7.54 7.68
C ILE A 99 12.77 7.52 9.20
N VAL A 100 13.72 8.29 9.73
CA VAL A 100 13.99 8.38 11.17
C VAL A 100 12.78 8.95 11.94
N GLN A 101 12.12 9.97 11.38
CA GLN A 101 10.91 10.56 11.97
C GLN A 101 9.73 9.58 11.93
N SER A 102 9.55 8.85 10.82
CA SER A 102 8.50 7.85 10.67
C SER A 102 8.71 6.65 11.60
N ARG A 103 9.98 6.29 11.83
CA ARG A 103 10.40 5.10 12.57
C ARG A 103 11.65 5.39 13.43
N PRO A 104 11.47 5.75 14.70
CA PRO A 104 12.57 6.08 15.62
C PRO A 104 13.62 4.97 15.79
N LEU A 105 13.29 3.70 15.49
CA LEU A 105 14.24 2.58 15.52
C LEU A 105 15.43 2.75 14.56
N PHE A 106 15.21 3.45 13.45
CA PHE A 106 16.28 3.75 12.49
C PHE A 106 17.13 4.97 12.90
N ALA A 107 16.78 5.67 13.99
CA ALA A 107 17.63 6.74 14.54
C ALA A 107 18.93 6.19 15.15
N THR A 108 18.88 4.98 15.69
CA THR A 108 20.02 4.34 16.39
C THR A 108 20.74 3.31 15.54
N THR A 109 20.21 3.01 14.36
CA THR A 109 20.71 1.93 13.50
C THR A 109 21.27 2.54 12.23
N ASP A 110 22.49 2.18 11.86
CA ASP A 110 23.06 2.58 10.58
C ASP A 110 22.39 1.83 9.43
N PHE A 111 22.01 2.55 8.40
CA PHE A 111 21.44 2.01 7.18
C PHE A 111 21.94 2.80 5.97
N VAL A 112 21.90 2.15 4.81
CA VAL A 112 22.22 2.75 3.52
C VAL A 112 20.98 2.75 2.63
N LEU A 113 20.89 3.74 1.75
CA LEU A 113 19.81 3.84 0.77
C LEU A 113 20.31 3.27 -0.56
N LEU A 114 19.58 2.29 -1.08
CA LEU A 114 19.86 1.68 -2.37
C LEU A 114 18.66 1.84 -3.30
N THR A 115 18.93 2.05 -4.57
CA THR A 115 17.92 2.01 -5.63
C THR A 115 17.70 0.57 -6.10
N THR A 116 16.49 0.28 -6.55
CA THR A 116 16.11 -1.05 -7.06
C THR A 116 16.52 -1.23 -8.51
N PHE A 117 16.43 -0.19 -9.35
CA PHE A 117 16.84 -0.27 -10.74
C PHE A 117 17.15 1.13 -11.33
N PRO A 118 18.33 1.35 -11.93
CA PRO A 118 19.52 0.51 -11.81
C PRO A 118 19.97 0.45 -10.34
N HIS A 119 20.57 -0.67 -9.92
CA HIS A 119 21.10 -0.78 -8.56
C HIS A 119 22.26 0.20 -8.37
N LYS A 120 22.05 1.20 -7.50
CA LYS A 120 23.00 2.25 -7.16
C LYS A 120 22.88 2.52 -5.67
N GLU A 121 24.03 2.63 -5.02
CA GLU A 121 24.12 3.06 -3.63
C GLU A 121 24.12 4.59 -3.58
N LEU A 122 23.27 5.16 -2.73
CA LEU A 122 23.19 6.61 -2.52
C LEU A 122 24.12 7.00 -1.38
N THR A 123 25.42 7.08 -1.67
CA THR A 123 26.45 7.45 -0.68
C THR A 123 26.45 8.92 -0.33
N ASP A 124 26.16 9.79 -1.31
CA ASP A 124 26.25 11.24 -1.16
C ASP A 124 24.91 11.83 -0.70
N GLU A 125 24.74 11.99 0.62
CA GLU A 125 23.47 12.46 1.20
C GLU A 125 23.15 13.93 0.91
N SER A 126 24.14 14.70 0.45
CA SER A 126 24.00 16.11 0.06
C SER A 126 23.41 16.32 -1.32
N LEU A 127 23.40 15.29 -2.18
CA LEU A 127 22.86 15.37 -3.53
C LEU A 127 21.34 15.54 -3.49
N THR A 128 20.83 16.26 -4.48
CA THR A 128 19.40 16.40 -4.70
C THR A 128 18.80 15.15 -5.32
N LEU A 129 17.48 14.98 -5.23
CA LEU A 129 16.77 13.87 -5.87
C LEU A 129 16.96 13.86 -7.39
N GLN A 130 17.07 15.05 -7.99
CA GLN A 130 17.33 15.20 -9.41
C GLN A 130 18.75 14.75 -9.78
N GLU A 131 19.77 15.14 -9.01
CA GLU A 131 21.16 14.75 -9.26
C GLU A 131 21.43 13.27 -8.97
N SER A 132 20.69 12.68 -8.02
CA SER A 132 20.82 11.26 -7.69
C SER A 132 20.08 10.33 -8.67
N ASP A 133 19.30 10.91 -9.61
CA ASP A 133 18.52 10.20 -10.64
C ASP A 133 17.50 9.22 -10.07
N ILE A 134 16.87 9.59 -8.94
CA ILE A 134 15.87 8.77 -8.23
C ILE A 134 14.46 9.35 -8.37
N LEU A 135 14.13 9.81 -9.57
CA LEU A 135 12.84 10.41 -9.85
C LEU A 135 11.78 9.32 -10.13
N ASN A 136 10.70 9.32 -9.34
CA ASN A 136 9.54 8.44 -9.45
C ASN A 136 9.86 6.94 -9.30
N THR A 137 10.71 6.60 -8.33
CA THR A 137 11.08 5.22 -7.98
C THR A 137 10.40 4.71 -6.73
#